data_AF-A0A969BJ67-F1
#
_entry.id   AF-A0A969BJ67-F1
#
_cell.length_a   1.000
_cell.length_b   1.000
_cell.length_c   1.000
_cell.angle_alpha   90.00
_cell.angle_beta   90.00
_cell.angle_gamma   90.00
#
_symmetry.space_group_name_H-M   'P 1'
#
loop_
_entity.id
_entity.type
_entity.pdbx_description
1 polymer ?
#
loop_
_entity_poly.entity_id
_entity_poly.type
_entity_poly.pdbx_seq_one_letter_code
_entity_poly.pdbx_strand_id
1 'polypeptide(L)'
;MARIHLIDGEKGGVGKSLFTRVMVQYAIDKKLEHTLVDADITNQDVKRFYNYAVDAEFSEAVNKGDKADIIFELARKQPVIVNLPANVFPQVNNWIKKGRLLEVADKYDVDICKWFVCDGGFESIDLFYQSLKLY
;
A
#
# COMPACT_ATOMS: atom_id res chain seq x y z
N MET A 1 -3.65 12.81 13.08
CA MET A 1 -3.26 12.42 11.72
C MET A 1 -2.94 10.93 11.64
N ALA A 2 -3.80 10.17 10.98
CA ALA A 2 -3.52 8.76 10.65
C ALA A 2 -2.75 8.70 9.32
N ARG A 3 -1.94 7.66 9.11
CA ARG A 3 -1.10 7.53 7.91
C ARG A 3 -1.35 6.21 7.19
N ILE A 4 -1.52 6.28 5.88
CA ILE A 4 -1.50 5.13 4.96
C ILE A 4 -0.04 4.91 4.55
N HIS A 5 0.52 3.77 4.94
CA HIS A 5 1.83 3.29 4.49
C HIS A 5 1.61 2.32 3.32
N LEU A 6 1.92 2.75 2.10
CA LEU A 6 1.89 1.93 0.89
C LEU A 6 3.27 1.30 0.69
N ILE A 7 3.40 -0.01 0.87
CA ILE A 7 4.66 -0.73 0.65
C ILE A 7 4.68 -1.22 -0.79
N ASP A 8 5.48 -0.55 -1.60
CA ASP A 8 5.64 -0.78 -3.04
C ASP A 8 7.10 -1.17 -3.38
N GLY A 9 7.36 -1.44 -4.64
CA GLY A 9 8.65 -1.78 -5.23
C GLY A 9 8.54 -2.16 -6.71
N GLU A 10 7.32 -2.15 -7.26
CA GLU A 10 6.90 -2.40 -8.66
C GLU A 10 7.28 -3.73 -9.29
N LYS A 11 8.28 -4.42 -8.76
CA LYS A 11 8.74 -5.74 -9.20
C LYS A 11 8.41 -6.82 -8.16
N GLY A 12 8.24 -8.05 -8.64
CA GLY A 12 8.13 -9.22 -7.78
C GLY A 12 9.47 -9.59 -7.14
N GLY A 13 9.45 -10.12 -5.92
CA GLY A 13 10.67 -10.66 -5.29
C GLY A 13 11.64 -9.63 -4.67
N VAL A 14 11.37 -8.33 -4.73
CA VAL A 14 12.25 -7.28 -4.14
C VAL A 14 12.19 -7.21 -2.61
N GLY A 15 11.31 -7.99 -1.96
CA GLY A 15 11.20 -8.04 -0.49
C GLY A 15 10.07 -7.21 0.13
N LYS A 16 9.08 -6.76 -0.66
CA LYS A 16 7.90 -6.01 -0.16
C LYS A 16 7.20 -6.69 1.01
N SER A 17 6.82 -7.97 0.85
CA SER A 17 6.12 -8.71 1.90
C SER A 17 6.98 -8.89 3.17
N LEU A 18 8.30 -9.03 3.02
CA LEU A 18 9.22 -9.09 4.17
C LEU A 18 9.25 -7.74 4.89
N PHE A 19 9.42 -6.64 4.16
CA PHE A 19 9.40 -5.28 4.72
C PHE A 19 8.09 -5.00 5.44
N THR A 20 6.95 -5.33 4.83
CA THR A 20 5.62 -5.20 5.45
C THR A 20 5.55 -6.00 6.75
N ARG A 21 6.00 -7.25 6.76
CA ARG A 21 5.96 -8.10 7.97
C ARG A 21 6.81 -7.55 9.10
N VAL A 22 7.98 -6.99 8.80
CA VAL A 22 8.86 -6.33 9.79
C VAL A 22 8.19 -5.07 10.34
N MET A 23 7.58 -4.25 9.48
CA MET A 23 6.87 -3.04 9.91
C MET A 23 5.67 -3.36 10.81
N VAL A 24 4.89 -4.39 10.46
CA VAL A 24 3.77 -4.89 11.27
C VAL A 24 4.27 -5.40 12.62
N GLN A 25 5.31 -6.26 12.64
CA GLN A 25 5.85 -6.78 13.89
C GLN A 25 6.37 -5.65 14.79
N TYR A 26 7.05 -4.67 14.22
CA TYR A 26 7.49 -3.48 14.94
C TYR A 26 6.30 -2.73 15.58
N ALA A 27 5.21 -2.53 14.84
CA ALA A 27 4.02 -1.88 15.37
C ALA A 27 3.38 -2.69 16.51
N ILE A 28 3.30 -4.01 16.38
CA ILE A 28 2.83 -4.92 17.45
C ILE A 28 3.70 -4.79 18.70
N ASP A 29 5.01 -4.91 18.56
CA ASP A 29 5.97 -4.89 19.67
C ASP A 29 5.96 -3.55 20.41
N LYS A 30 5.72 -2.46 19.68
CA LYS A 30 5.60 -1.09 20.23
C LYS A 30 4.18 -0.71 20.65
N LYS A 31 3.21 -1.63 20.53
CA LYS A 31 1.78 -1.38 20.81
C LYS A 31 1.23 -0.16 20.06
N LEU A 32 1.65 0.00 18.81
CA LEU A 32 1.15 1.03 17.91
C LEU A 32 -0.11 0.50 17.22
N GLU A 33 -1.19 1.27 17.32
CA GLU A 33 -2.43 0.98 16.61
C GLU A 33 -2.20 1.00 15.09
N HIS A 34 -2.66 -0.05 14.42
CA HIS A 34 -2.58 -0.15 12.98
C HIS A 34 -3.63 -1.12 12.44
N THR A 35 -4.09 -0.87 11.22
CA THR A 35 -4.77 -1.87 10.40
C THR A 35 -3.79 -2.41 9.37
N LEU A 36 -3.82 -3.72 9.14
CA LEU A 36 -3.05 -4.37 8.10
C LEU A 36 -3.95 -4.70 6.92
N VAL A 37 -3.52 -4.30 5.72
CA VAL A 37 -4.16 -4.64 4.45
C VAL A 37 -3.19 -5.43 3.60
N ASP A 38 -3.61 -6.58 3.09
CA ASP A 38 -2.87 -7.34 2.09
C ASP A 38 -3.57 -7.19 0.74
N ALA A 39 -2.99 -6.38 -0.14
CA ALA A 39 -3.53 -6.14 -1.47
C ALA A 39 -2.96 -7.11 -2.53
N ASP A 40 -1.97 -7.94 -2.16
CA ASP A 40 -1.45 -8.99 -3.02
C ASP A 40 -2.32 -10.25 -2.93
N ILE A 41 -3.51 -10.18 -3.51
CA ILE A 41 -4.47 -11.30 -3.56
C ILE A 41 -3.90 -12.54 -4.26
N THR A 42 -2.85 -12.39 -5.08
CA THR A 42 -2.22 -13.50 -5.80
C THR A 42 -1.24 -14.26 -4.92
N ASN A 43 -0.49 -13.55 -4.09
CA ASN A 43 0.52 -14.10 -3.19
C ASN A 43 0.37 -13.47 -1.80
N GLN A 44 -0.62 -13.96 -1.04
CA GLN A 44 -0.98 -13.47 0.29
C GLN A 44 0.02 -13.89 1.39
N ASP A 45 1.31 -13.63 1.16
CA ASP A 45 2.39 -13.97 2.08
C ASP A 45 2.37 -13.14 3.35
N VAL A 46 1.67 -12.00 3.40
CA VAL A 46 1.50 -11.23 4.64
C VAL A 46 0.35 -11.82 5.46
N LYS A 47 -0.82 -12.03 4.83
CA LYS A 47 -2.00 -12.59 5.50
C LYS A 47 -1.78 -14.00 6.06
N ARG A 48 -0.90 -14.79 5.45
CA ARG A 48 -0.46 -16.10 5.97
C ARG A 48 0.14 -16.03 7.38
N PHE A 49 0.87 -14.95 7.70
CA PHE A 49 1.46 -14.74 9.03
C PHE A 49 0.53 -13.94 9.95
N TYR A 50 -0.24 -13.02 9.38
CA TYR A 50 -1.16 -12.14 10.09
C TYR A 50 -2.58 -12.34 9.55
N ASN A 51 -3.28 -13.35 10.08
CA ASN A 51 -4.61 -13.75 9.61
C ASN A 51 -5.69 -12.68 9.74
N TYR A 52 -5.43 -11.63 10.53
CA TYR A 52 -6.31 -10.46 10.68
C TYR A 52 -6.16 -9.44 9.54
N ALA A 53 -5.23 -9.63 8.60
CA ALA A 53 -5.07 -8.73 7.47
C ALA A 53 -6.35 -8.67 6.62
N VAL A 54 -6.78 -7.46 6.32
CA VAL A 54 -7.94 -7.18 5.46
C VAL A 54 -7.51 -7.28 4.00
N ASP A 55 -8.35 -7.88 3.15
CA ASP A 55 -8.07 -7.92 1.71
C ASP A 55 -8.44 -6.60 1.05
N ALA A 56 -7.58 -6.12 0.16
CA ALA A 56 -7.91 -5.07 -0.79
C ALA A 56 -7.48 -5.51 -2.19
N GLU A 57 -8.06 -4.92 -3.23
CA GLU A 57 -7.70 -5.26 -4.61
C GLU A 57 -7.70 -3.98 -5.42
N PHE A 58 -6.58 -3.73 -6.10
CA PHE A 58 -6.45 -2.64 -7.06
C PHE A 58 -6.84 -3.20 -8.43
N SER A 59 -7.96 -2.73 -8.99
CA SER A 59 -8.48 -3.24 -10.27
C SER A 59 -8.73 -2.10 -11.25
N GLU A 60 -8.66 -2.39 -12.55
CA GLU A 60 -9.01 -1.43 -13.61
C GLU A 60 -10.52 -1.41 -13.93
N ALA A 61 -11.30 -2.31 -13.33
CA ALA A 61 -12.69 -2.52 -13.67
C ALA A 61 -13.58 -1.43 -13.07
N VAL A 62 -13.92 -0.42 -13.87
CA VAL A 62 -14.81 0.72 -13.53
C VAL A 62 -16.14 0.33 -12.86
N ASN A 63 -16.62 -0.90 -13.07
CA ASN A 63 -17.89 -1.41 -12.52
C ASN A 63 -17.78 -2.11 -11.16
N LYS A 64 -16.57 -2.31 -10.63
CA LYS A 64 -16.37 -2.69 -9.23
C LYS A 64 -15.85 -1.43 -8.56
N GLY A 65 -16.66 -0.76 -7.74
CA GLY A 65 -16.16 0.35 -6.91
C GLY A 65 -14.82 -0.07 -6.30
N ASP A 66 -13.80 0.78 -6.44
CA ASP A 66 -12.41 0.40 -6.20
C ASP A 66 -12.32 -0.23 -4.81
N LYS A 67 -12.08 -1.56 -4.74
CA LYS A 67 -11.94 -2.25 -3.44
C LYS A 67 -10.80 -1.65 -2.61
N ALA A 68 -9.90 -0.88 -3.24
CA ALA A 68 -8.89 -0.07 -2.58
C ALA A 68 -9.46 1.04 -1.68
N ASP A 69 -10.70 1.51 -1.88
CA ASP A 69 -11.30 2.56 -1.04
C ASP A 69 -11.45 2.15 0.42
N ILE A 70 -11.52 0.83 0.69
CA ILE A 70 -11.48 0.31 2.06
C ILE A 70 -10.21 0.77 2.81
N ILE A 71 -9.09 0.93 2.12
CA ILE A 71 -7.83 1.40 2.71
C ILE A 71 -8.03 2.80 3.29
N PHE A 72 -8.70 3.68 2.55
CA PHE A 72 -8.95 5.04 3.00
C PHE A 72 -9.97 5.09 4.14
N GLU A 73 -11.05 4.30 4.04
CA GLU A 73 -12.05 4.20 5.12
C GLU A 73 -11.45 3.68 6.44
N LEU A 74 -10.51 2.74 6.36
CA LEU A 74 -9.76 2.26 7.52
C LEU A 74 -8.80 3.34 8.06
N ALA A 75 -8.17 4.10 7.16
CA ALA A 75 -7.23 5.17 7.52
C ALA A 75 -7.89 6.32 8.26
N ARG A 76 -9.19 6.56 8.06
CA ARG A 76 -9.94 7.54 8.87
C ARG A 76 -10.01 7.20 10.36
N LYS A 77 -9.75 5.94 10.74
CA LYS A 77 -9.82 5.47 12.13
C LYS A 77 -8.45 5.34 12.78
N GLN A 78 -7.49 4.77 12.05
CA GLN A 78 -6.14 4.47 12.57
C GLN A 78 -5.15 4.30 11.40
N PRO A 79 -3.83 4.32 11.65
CA PRO A 79 -2.82 4.08 10.61
C PRO A 79 -3.05 2.76 9.87
N VAL A 80 -2.76 2.73 8.56
CA VAL A 80 -2.94 1.54 7.71
C VAL A 80 -1.62 1.17 7.07
N ILE A 81 -1.22 -0.10 7.21
CA ILE A 81 -0.07 -0.69 6.54
C ILE A 81 -0.60 -1.53 5.39
N VAL A 82 -0.19 -1.22 4.15
CA VAL A 82 -0.68 -1.88 2.93
C VAL A 82 0.46 -2.59 2.22
N ASN A 83 0.37 -3.90 2.12
CA ASN A 83 1.23 -4.70 1.24
C ASN A 83 0.70 -4.62 -0.20
N LEU A 84 1.45 -4.03 -1.13
CA LEU A 84 1.04 -3.94 -2.53
C LEU A 84 1.59 -5.11 -3.36
N PRO A 85 0.82 -5.61 -4.36
CA PRO A 85 1.32 -6.61 -5.31
C PRO A 85 2.42 -6.04 -6.22
N ALA A 86 3.10 -6.92 -6.95
CA ALA A 86 3.98 -6.49 -8.05
C ALA A 86 3.17 -5.92 -9.22
N ASN A 87 3.81 -5.05 -10.03
CA ASN A 87 3.23 -4.44 -11.24
C ASN A 87 1.89 -3.71 -10.98
N VAL A 88 1.77 -3.00 -9.86
CA VAL A 88 0.53 -2.32 -9.45
C VAL A 88 0.56 -0.81 -9.73
N PHE A 89 1.66 -0.30 -10.30
CA PHE A 89 1.85 1.13 -10.56
C PHE A 89 0.64 1.79 -11.21
N PRO A 90 0.12 1.29 -12.35
CA PRO A 90 -0.94 2.01 -13.05
C PRO A 90 -2.21 2.12 -12.20
N GLN A 91 -2.55 1.06 -11.46
CA GLN A 91 -3.77 0.98 -10.67
C GLN A 91 -3.67 1.85 -9.41
N VAL A 92 -2.54 1.84 -8.70
CA VAL A 92 -2.31 2.73 -7.53
C VAL A 92 -2.30 4.19 -7.98
N ASN A 93 -1.63 4.50 -9.09
CA ASN A 93 -1.62 5.86 -9.64
C ASN A 93 -3.02 6.32 -10.06
N ASN A 94 -3.79 5.42 -10.67
CA ASN A 94 -5.17 5.69 -11.06
C ASN A 94 -6.05 5.96 -9.83
N TRP A 95 -5.94 5.14 -8.78
CA TRP A 95 -6.64 5.33 -7.52
C TRP A 95 -6.30 6.69 -6.89
N ILE A 96 -5.02 7.05 -6.82
CA ILE A 96 -4.60 8.34 -6.25
C ILE A 96 -5.10 9.53 -7.09
N LYS A 97 -4.95 9.48 -8.42
CA LYS A 97 -5.28 10.61 -9.32
C LYS A 97 -6.78 10.73 -9.58
N LYS A 98 -7.44 9.67 -10.02
CA LYS A 98 -8.89 9.72 -10.34
C LYS A 98 -9.74 9.84 -9.09
N GLY A 99 -9.33 9.18 -7.99
CA GLY A 99 -9.99 9.32 -6.69
C GLY A 99 -9.75 10.66 -6.00
N ARG A 100 -8.86 11.52 -6.56
CA ARG A 100 -8.38 12.76 -5.93
C ARG A 100 -7.96 12.53 -4.48
N LEU A 101 -7.30 11.40 -4.25
CA LEU A 101 -7.08 10.88 -2.91
C LEU A 101 -6.33 11.88 -2.03
N LEU A 102 -5.37 12.63 -2.60
CA LEU A 102 -4.61 13.65 -1.89
C LEU A 102 -5.49 14.82 -1.41
N GLU A 103 -6.45 15.27 -2.22
CA GLU A 103 -7.41 16.32 -1.82
C GLU A 103 -8.36 15.84 -0.71
N VAL A 104 -8.74 14.56 -0.78
CA VAL A 104 -9.63 13.95 0.22
C VAL A 104 -8.87 13.68 1.51
N ALA A 105 -7.64 13.17 1.42
CA ALA A 105 -6.79 12.84 2.56
C ALA A 105 -6.55 14.06 3.47
N ASP A 106 -6.25 15.22 2.88
CA ASP A 106 -6.08 16.48 3.60
C ASP A 106 -7.33 16.87 4.41
N LYS A 107 -8.54 16.68 3.84
CA LYS A 107 -9.81 16.97 4.53
C LYS A 107 -10.08 16.06 5.73
N TYR A 108 -9.54 14.84 5.73
CA TYR A 108 -9.77 13.84 6.78
C TYR A 108 -8.56 13.68 7.72
N ASP A 109 -7.56 14.57 7.66
CA ASP A 109 -6.33 14.48 8.45
C ASP A 109 -5.64 13.09 8.27
N VAL A 110 -5.62 12.63 7.02
CA VAL A 110 -4.95 11.39 6.60
C VAL A 110 -3.73 11.76 5.77
N ASP A 111 -2.59 11.15 6.07
CA ASP A 111 -1.36 11.29 5.30
C ASP A 111 -1.04 10.00 4.53
N ILE A 112 -0.28 10.11 3.45
CA ILE A 112 0.07 8.98 2.58
C ILE A 112 1.59 8.92 2.43
N CYS A 113 2.17 7.79 2.82
CA CYS A 113 3.59 7.51 2.71
C CYS A 113 3.79 6.30 1.80
N LYS A 114 4.45 6.50 0.66
CA LYS A 114 4.83 5.43 -0.26
C LYS A 114 6.26 4.98 0.03
N TRP A 115 6.43 3.76 0.53
CA TRP A 115 7.72 3.11 0.69
C TRP A 115 8.05 2.35 -0.58
N PHE A 116 9.15 2.69 -1.26
CA PHE A 116 9.58 1.98 -2.45
C PHE A 116 10.76 1.05 -2.12
N VAL A 117 10.50 -0.25 -2.12
CA VAL A 117 11.49 -1.31 -1.86
C VAL A 117 12.22 -1.63 -3.16
N CYS A 118 13.51 -1.30 -3.22
CA CYS A 118 14.36 -1.48 -4.38
C CYS A 118 15.40 -2.57 -4.11
N ASP A 119 15.65 -3.44 -5.11
CA ASP A 119 16.69 -4.47 -5.04
C ASP A 119 18.08 -3.94 -5.52
N GLY A 120 18.15 -2.68 -5.93
CA GLY A 120 19.35 -2.04 -6.47
C GLY A 120 19.68 -2.41 -7.92
N GLY A 121 18.85 -3.25 -8.57
CA GLY A 121 18.98 -3.56 -9.98
C GLY A 121 18.58 -2.39 -10.87
N PHE A 122 19.13 -2.35 -12.09
CA PHE A 122 18.88 -1.28 -13.06
C PHE A 122 17.37 -1.03 -13.28
N GLU A 123 16.60 -2.09 -13.49
CA GLU A 123 15.15 -2.01 -13.68
C GLU A 123 14.42 -1.48 -12.44
N SER A 124 14.77 -1.94 -11.24
CA SER A 124 14.13 -1.48 -9.99
C SER A 124 14.42 0.00 -9.72
N ILE A 125 15.64 0.45 -10.04
CA ILE A 125 16.03 1.86 -9.95
C ILE A 125 15.26 2.71 -10.97
N ASP A 126 15.09 2.24 -12.20
CA ASP A 126 14.32 2.98 -13.20
C ASP A 126 12.85 3.11 -12.80
N LEU A 127 12.23 2.03 -12.31
CA LEU A 127 10.87 2.06 -11.76
C LEU A 127 10.74 3.01 -10.56
N PHE A 128 11.75 3.06 -9.69
CA PHE A 128 11.80 4.05 -8.61
C PHE A 128 11.77 5.48 -9.16
N TYR A 129 12.62 5.81 -10.13
CA TYR A 129 12.64 7.13 -10.77
C TYR A 129 11.32 7.46 -11.46
N GLN A 130 10.66 6.49 -12.10
CA GLN A 130 9.33 6.69 -12.67
C GLN A 130 8.30 7.02 -11.59
N SER A 131 8.36 6.36 -10.43
CA SER A 131 7.45 6.64 -9.32
C SER A 131 7.59 8.04 -8.71
N LEU A 132 8.82 8.58 -8.67
CA LEU A 132 9.09 9.93 -8.18
C LEU A 132 8.58 11.04 -9.10
N LYS A 133 8.35 10.77 -10.39
CA LYS A 133 7.88 11.79 -11.34
C LYS A 133 6.38 12.09 -11.22
N LEU A 134 5.64 11.31 -10.43
CA LEU A 134 4.17 11.38 -10.37
C LEU A 134 3.63 12.11 -9.14
N TYR A 135 4.48 12.39 -8.15
CA TYR A 135 4.15 12.97 -6.84
C TYR A 135 5.26 13.93 -6.41
#